data_AF-A0A524A3B0-F1
#
_entry.id   AF-A0A524A3B0-F1
#
_cell.length_a   1.000
_cell.length_b   1.000
_cell.length_c   1.000
_cell.angle_alpha   90.00
_cell.angle_beta   90.00
_cell.angle_gamma   90.00
#
_symmetry.space_group_name_H-M   'P 1'
#
loop_
_entity.id
_entity.type
_entity.pdbx_description
1 polymer ?
#
loop_
_entity_poly.entity_id
_entity_poly.type
_entity_poly.pdbx_seq_one_letter_code
_entity_poly.pdbx_strand_id
1 'polypeptide(L)' 'MDEIDEKGKRVSIDLDEVIIRSDGSRATMREFVKEMLFYNPDFYIERDDDGEIWYLRRKVQIL' A
#
# COMPACT_ATOMS: atom_id res chain seq x y z
N MET A 1 -19.41 10.83 -5.26
CA MET A 1 -18.50 11.83 -5.82
C MET A 1 -17.18 11.56 -5.12
N ASP A 2 -16.24 10.92 -5.80
CA ASP A 2 -14.93 10.59 -5.23
C ASP A 2 -14.20 11.90 -4.91
N GLU A 3 -14.24 12.30 -3.64
CA GLU A 3 -13.33 13.30 -3.09
C GLU A 3 -11.93 12.71 -3.21
N ILE A 4 -11.21 13.13 -4.25
CA ILE A 4 -9.78 12.88 -4.40
C ILE A 4 -9.13 13.70 -3.27
N ASP A 5 -8.98 13.08 -2.10
CA ASP A 5 -8.15 13.59 -1.01
C ASP A 5 -6.76 13.85 -1.61
N GLU A 6 -6.38 15.13 -1.72
CA GLU A 6 -5.15 15.61 -2.40
C GLU A 6 -3.86 15.00 -1.84
N LYS A 7 -3.98 14.18 -0.78
CA LYS A 7 -2.89 13.52 -0.06
C LYS A 7 -2.66 12.05 -0.46
N GLY A 8 -3.51 11.43 -1.27
CA GLY A 8 -3.29 10.03 -1.66
C GLY A 8 -4.30 9.45 -2.64
N LYS A 9 -3.86 8.48 -3.45
CA LYS A 9 -4.72 7.72 -4.36
C LYS A 9 -5.28 6.50 -3.63
N ARG A 10 -6.61 6.37 -3.58
CA ARG A 10 -7.27 5.15 -3.09
C ARG A 10 -7.03 4.01 -4.08
N VAL A 11 -6.49 2.90 -3.60
CA VAL A 11 -6.32 1.67 -4.37
C VAL A 11 -6.88 0.53 -3.53
N SER A 12 -7.78 -0.26 -4.11
CA SER A 12 -8.22 -1.51 -3.49
C SER A 12 -7.30 -2.62 -3.98
N ILE A 13 -6.65 -3.31 -3.06
CA ILE A 13 -5.65 -4.34 -3.35
C ILE A 13 -5.99 -5.57 -2.52
N ASP A 14 -6.15 -6.72 -3.17
CA ASP A 14 -6.20 -8.01 -2.46
C ASP A 14 -4.77 -8.36 -2.00
N LEU A 15 -4.55 -8.39 -0.69
CA LEU A 15 -3.23 -8.64 -0.13
C LEU A 15 -2.81 -10.11 -0.19
N ASP A 16 -3.77 -11.02 -0.35
CA ASP A 16 -3.53 -12.45 -0.43
C ASP A 16 -3.39 -12.91 -1.90
N GLU A 17 -3.60 -11.99 -2.86
CA GLU A 17 -3.27 -12.21 -4.26
C GLU A 17 -1.78 -12.57 -4.41
N VAL A 18 -1.52 -13.66 -5.13
CA VAL A 18 -0.17 -14.12 -5.43
C VAL A 18 0.28 -13.50 -6.74
N ILE A 19 1.35 -12.69 -6.68
CA ILE A 19 2.00 -12.13 -7.85
C ILE A 19 3.23 -12.95 -8.25
N ILE A 20 3.55 -12.94 -9.55
CA ILE A 20 4.81 -13.46 -10.07
C ILE A 20 5.75 -12.27 -10.31
N ARG A 21 6.90 -12.30 -9.65
CA ARG A 21 7.94 -11.28 -9.77
C ARG A 21 8.71 -11.46 -11.08
N SER A 22 9.45 -10.42 -11.49
CA SER A 22 10.25 -10.46 -12.73
C SER A 22 11.35 -11.53 -12.71
N ASP A 23 11.79 -11.97 -11.53
CA ASP A 23 12.75 -13.07 -11.35
C ASP A 23 12.08 -14.47 -11.37
N GLY A 24 10.77 -14.54 -11.59
CA GLY A 24 9.98 -15.77 -11.62
C GLY A 24 9.56 -16.29 -10.24
N SER A 25 9.97 -15.63 -9.14
CA SER A 25 9.53 -16.00 -7.80
C SER A 25 8.08 -15.56 -7.54
N ARG A 26 7.44 -16.24 -6.59
CA ARG A 26 6.07 -15.94 -6.17
C ARG A 26 6.10 -15.22 -4.84
N ALA A 27 5.29 -14.19 -4.72
CA ALA A 27 5.08 -13.50 -3.46
C ALA A 27 3.62 -13.07 -3.36
N THR A 28 3.14 -12.92 -2.13
CA THR A 28 1.86 -12.25 -1.92
C THR A 28 2.02 -10.76 -2.18
N MET A 29 0.93 -10.12 -2.59
CA MET A 29 0.87 -8.66 -2.68
C MET A 29 1.20 -8.02 -1.32
N ARG A 30 0.82 -8.67 -0.22
CA ARG A 30 1.24 -8.29 1.16
C ARG A 30 2.75 -8.21 1.33
N GLU A 31 3.49 -9.23 0.88
CA GLU A 31 4.95 -9.25 0.97
C GLU A 31 5.58 -8.18 0.10
N PHE A 32 5.08 -8.01 -1.13
CA PHE A 32 5.54 -6.97 -2.04
C PHE A 32 5.38 -5.58 -1.44
N VAL A 33 4.21 -5.27 -0.88
CA VAL A 33 3.97 -3.96 -0.26
C VAL A 33 4.86 -3.76 0.99
N LYS A 34 5.08 -4.80 1.81
CA LYS A 34 6.00 -4.72 2.96
C LYS A 34 7.43 -4.38 2.52
N GLU A 35 7.94 -5.04 1.48
CA GLU A 35 9.26 -4.74 0.91
C GLU A 35 9.32 -3.30 0.39
N MET A 36 8.29 -2.86 -0.34
CA MET A 36 8.21 -1.48 -0.83
C MET A 36 8.27 -0.46 0.32
N LEU A 37 7.55 -0.69 1.42
CA LEU A 37 7.59 0.19 2.60
C LEU A 37 8.94 0.15 3.32
N PHE A 38 9.62 -1.00 3.33
CA PHE A 38 10.97 -1.11 3.89
C PHE A 38 11.97 -0.21 3.15
N TYR A 39 11.89 -0.17 1.82
CA TYR A 39 12.74 0.71 1.00
C TYR A 39 12.26 2.17 0.95
N ASN A 40 10.99 2.43 1.29
CA ASN A 40 10.38 3.76 1.26
C ASN A 40 9.81 4.10 2.66
N PRO A 41 10.67 4.38 3.65
CA PRO A 41 10.26 4.58 5.05
C PRO A 41 9.38 5.82 5.26
N ASP A 42 9.32 6.71 4.28
CA ASP A 42 8.43 7.87 4.24
C ASP A 42 6.98 7.49 3.98
N PHE A 43 6.68 6.24 3.66
CA PHE A 43 5.33 5.76 3.41
C PHE A 43 4.88 4.81 4.50
N TYR A 44 3.57 4.71 4.67
CA TYR A 44 2.92 3.76 5.56
C TYR A 44 1.57 3.34 4.99
N ILE A 45 1.07 2.22 5.48
CA ILE A 45 -0.29 1.80 5.23
C ILE A 45 -1.16 2.22 6.41
N GLU A 46 -2.28 2.84 6.10
CA GLU A 46 -3.42 3.03 6.99
C GLU A 46 -4.55 2.06 6.57
N ARG A 47 -5.22 1.44 7.53
CA ARG A 47 -6.42 0.64 7.28
C ARG A 47 -7.65 1.45 7.67
N ASP A 48 -8.76 1.24 6.99
CA ASP A 48 -10.06 1.69 7.49
C ASP A 48 -10.47 0.91 8.76
N ASP A 49 -11.51 1.41 9.43
CA ASP A 49 -12.00 0.83 10.69
C ASP A 49 -12.48 -0.63 10.52
N ASP A 50 -12.94 -0.98 9.30
CA ASP A 50 -13.40 -2.34 8.96
C ASP A 50 -12.25 -3.27 8.50
N GLY A 51 -11.06 -2.73 8.20
CA GLY A 51 -9.87 -3.48 7.79
C GLY A 51 -9.87 -3.98 6.34
N GLU A 52 -10.91 -3.65 5.59
CA GLU A 52 -11.15 -4.07 4.20
C GLU A 52 -10.39 -3.18 3.21
N ILE A 53 -10.15 -1.92 3.56
CA ILE A 53 -9.54 -0.93 2.67
C ILE A 53 -8.20 -0.48 3.23
N TRP A 54 -7.21 -0.44 2.33
CA TRP A 54 -5.83 -0.12 2.65
C TRP A 54 -5.42 1.14 1.89
N TYR A 55 -4.94 2.15 2.63
CA TYR A 55 -4.48 3.42 2.07
C TYR A 55 -2.96 3.48 2.17
N LEU A 56 -2.28 3.68 1.03
CA LEU A 56 -0.87 4.03 1.03
C LEU A 56 -0.74 5.53 1.24
N ARG A 57 -0.25 5.93 2.42
CA ARG A 57 -0.09 7.33 2.81
C ARG A 57 1.39 7.67 2.92
N ARG A 58 1.72 8.92 2.60
CA ARG A 58 3.05 9.49 2.88
C ARG A 58 3.02 10.09 4.29
N LYS A 59 4.07 9.85 5.08
CA LYS A 59 4.34 10.55 6.32
C LYS A 59 4.53 12.02 5.96
N VAL A 60 3.62 12.86 6.41
CA VAL A 60 3.78 14.31 6.27
C VAL A 60 4.93 14.71 7.20
N GLN A 61 6.08 15.07 6.62
CA GLN A 61 7.10 15.79 7.36
C GLN A 61 6.52 17.18 7.65
N ILE A 62 6.16 17.42 8.91
CA ILE A 62 5.94 18.78 9.40
C ILE A 62 7.35 19.39 9.48
N LEU A 63 7.69 20.19 8.48
CA LEU A 63 8.87 21.06 8.46
C LEU A 63 8.57 22.35 9.24
#